data_AF-A0A8X6PB78-F1
#
_entry.id   AF-A0A8X6PB78-F1
#
_cell.length_a   1.000
_cell.length_b   1.000
_cell.length_c   1.000
_cell.angle_alpha   90.00
_cell.angle_beta   90.00
_cell.angle_gamma   90.00
#
_symmetry.space_group_name_H-M   'P 1'
#
loop_
_entity.id
_entity.type
_entity.pdbx_description
1 polymer ?
#
loop_
_entity_poly.entity_id
_entity_poly.type
_entity_poly.pdbx_seq_one_letter_code
_entity_poly.pdbx_strand_id
1 'polypeptide(L)'
;MYQTDKEVDPDNFIVDYANKNDSVFAILSSDTDFIIYQTKPHLSLYHLDLSSMRTILYDRKCFAERYLNIQVKQLPLFACLMGNDSIPYDDLKSFHEQFLDGESYAVMKTWEEKKKKLSIVIQNICDLIRNIRWTGDFPEEQELEDISEKVFRRKSETVLLRDALKVYTIDSSIPVLSICSNVHSELVKALHEKHLKCSSVCIYNLFCKKEYGSSEV
;
A
#
# COMPACT_ATOMS: atom_id res chain seq x y z
N MET A 1 23.73 -15.95 24.42
CA MET A 1 23.49 -15.62 23.00
C MET A 1 21.97 -15.66 22.85
N TYR A 2 21.30 -14.51 22.98
CA TYR A 2 19.84 -14.44 22.91
C TYR A 2 19.47 -14.08 21.48
N GLN A 3 19.13 -15.10 20.70
CA GLN A 3 18.57 -14.95 19.38
C GLN A 3 17.05 -15.05 19.56
N THR A 4 16.37 -13.91 19.52
CA THR A 4 14.91 -13.86 19.44
C THR A 4 14.55 -13.82 17.97
N ASP A 5 14.59 -14.97 17.30
CA ASP A 5 14.09 -15.13 15.93
C ASP A 5 12.57 -14.98 15.94
N LYS A 6 12.09 -13.74 16.00
CA LYS A 6 10.79 -13.40 15.44
C LYS A 6 11.08 -12.86 14.04
N GLU A 7 10.66 -13.59 13.03
CA GLU A 7 10.51 -13.02 11.69
C GLU A 7 9.48 -11.89 11.81
N VAL A 8 9.97 -10.66 11.76
CA VAL A 8 9.14 -9.46 11.72
C VAL A 8 9.19 -8.96 10.29
N ASP A 9 8.02 -8.71 9.70
CA ASP A 9 7.98 -8.05 8.41
C ASP A 9 8.71 -6.68 8.50
N PRO A 10 9.69 -6.40 7.63
CA PRO A 10 10.52 -5.22 7.74
C PRO A 10 9.72 -3.91 7.65
N ASP A 11 8.62 -3.89 6.89
CA ASP A 11 7.81 -2.68 6.73
C ASP A 11 7.02 -2.40 8.01
N ASN A 12 6.45 -3.44 8.62
CA ASN A 12 5.81 -3.36 9.93
C ASN A 12 6.78 -2.89 11.02
N PHE A 13 8.04 -3.35 11.00
CA PHE A 13 9.05 -2.89 11.94
C PHE A 13 9.38 -1.40 11.78
N ILE A 14 9.62 -0.95 10.54
CA ILE A 14 9.93 0.46 10.24
C ILE A 14 8.79 1.35 10.70
N VAL A 15 7.56 0.95 10.41
CA VAL A 15 6.34 1.67 10.77
C VAL A 15 6.16 1.75 12.29
N ASP A 16 6.32 0.63 13.00
CA ASP A 16 6.22 0.58 14.47
C ASP A 16 7.30 1.45 15.13
N TYR A 17 8.54 1.35 14.66
CA TYR A 17 9.64 2.18 15.13
C TYR A 17 9.35 3.67 14.90
N ALA A 18 8.91 4.05 13.70
CA ALA A 18 8.58 5.44 13.37
C ALA A 18 7.45 6.00 14.25
N ASN A 19 6.45 5.16 14.57
CA ASN A 19 5.31 5.58 15.39
C ASN A 19 5.65 5.70 16.89
N LYS A 20 6.55 4.85 17.40
CA LYS A 20 6.97 4.87 18.81
C LYS A 20 8.02 5.94 19.15
N ASN A 21 8.69 6.50 18.14
CA ASN A 21 9.77 7.47 18.34
C ASN A 21 9.34 8.85 17.84
N ASP A 22 9.09 9.78 18.77
CA ASP A 22 8.64 11.15 18.44
C ASP A 22 9.67 11.97 17.65
N SER A 23 10.95 11.63 17.75
CA SER A 23 12.02 12.27 16.97
C SER A 23 12.00 11.91 15.50
N VAL A 24 11.31 10.84 15.10
CA VAL A 24 11.14 10.46 13.71
C VAL A 24 10.07 11.34 13.08
N PHE A 25 10.50 12.19 12.13
CA PHE A 25 9.61 13.12 11.44
C PHE A 25 9.09 12.58 10.09
N ALA A 26 9.77 11.60 9.48
CA ALA A 26 9.39 10.99 8.21
C ALA A 26 10.11 9.64 7.96
N ILE A 27 9.57 8.82 7.06
CA ILE A 27 10.18 7.59 6.53
C ILE A 27 10.68 7.86 5.12
N LEU A 28 11.95 7.60 4.83
CA LEU A 28 12.53 7.72 3.50
C LEU A 28 12.61 6.32 2.84
N SER A 29 11.82 6.08 1.80
CA SER A 29 11.78 4.78 1.12
C SER A 29 11.38 4.91 -0.36
N SER A 30 11.68 3.87 -1.15
CA SER A 30 11.08 3.68 -2.49
C SER A 30 9.79 2.86 -2.44
N ASP A 31 9.46 2.28 -1.29
CA ASP A 31 8.26 1.49 -1.10
C ASP A 31 7.03 2.39 -0.92
N THR A 32 6.01 2.16 -1.75
CA THR A 32 4.77 2.95 -1.69
C THR A 32 3.81 2.50 -0.60
N ASP A 33 4.02 1.33 0.00
CA ASP A 33 3.12 0.80 1.02
C ASP A 33 3.11 1.69 2.28
N PHE A 34 4.20 2.42 2.56
CA PHE A 34 4.27 3.42 3.65
C PHE A 34 3.25 4.56 3.52
N ILE A 35 2.67 4.79 2.34
CA ILE A 35 1.59 5.76 2.15
C ILE A 35 0.25 5.19 2.66
N ILE A 36 0.07 3.88 2.55
CA ILE A 36 -1.12 3.15 3.00
C ILE A 36 -1.09 2.99 4.52
N TYR A 37 0.06 2.62 5.08
CA TYR A 37 0.27 2.49 6.53
C TYR A 37 -0.16 3.73 7.30
N GLN A 38 -0.71 3.51 8.49
CA GLN A 38 -0.95 4.57 9.46
C GLN A 38 0.35 4.95 10.19
N THR A 39 1.22 5.68 9.49
CA THR A 39 2.56 6.02 9.99
C THR A 39 2.96 7.47 9.70
N LYS A 40 4.20 7.82 10.03
CA LYS A 40 4.83 9.11 9.75
C LYS A 40 4.87 9.39 8.23
N PRO A 41 4.99 10.66 7.80
CA PRO A 41 5.01 11.02 6.39
C PRO A 41 6.09 10.26 5.59
N HIS A 42 5.79 9.94 4.33
CA HIS A 42 6.69 9.20 3.45
C HIS A 42 7.45 10.14 2.50
N LEU A 43 8.78 10.01 2.45
CA LEU A 43 9.68 10.70 1.55
C LEU A 43 10.18 9.73 0.48
N SER A 44 10.19 10.16 -0.77
CA SER A 44 10.57 9.29 -1.88
C SER A 44 12.09 9.13 -1.99
N LEU A 45 12.60 7.92 -1.77
CA LEU A 45 14.02 7.64 -2.05
C LEU A 45 14.31 7.73 -3.56
N TYR A 46 13.35 7.35 -4.41
CA TYR A 46 13.49 7.39 -5.86
C TYR A 46 13.69 8.81 -6.41
N HIS A 47 13.03 9.81 -5.81
CA HIS A 47 13.12 11.21 -6.23
C HIS A 47 14.18 12.01 -5.44
N LEU A 48 14.98 11.36 -4.60
CA LEU A 48 16.01 12.03 -3.83
C LEU A 48 17.16 12.49 -4.73
N ASP A 49 17.29 13.79 -4.90
CA ASP A 49 18.46 14.41 -5.50
C ASP A 49 19.50 14.70 -4.40
N LEU A 50 20.58 13.91 -4.38
CA LEU A 50 21.66 14.06 -3.40
C LEU A 50 22.46 15.37 -3.54
N SER A 51 22.40 16.02 -4.70
CA SER A 51 23.12 17.29 -4.91
C SER A 51 22.38 18.47 -4.28
N SER A 52 21.05 18.48 -4.38
CA SER A 52 20.20 19.53 -3.83
C SER A 52 19.53 19.15 -2.49
N MET A 53 19.67 17.89 -2.06
CA MET A 53 18.99 17.30 -0.90
C MET A 53 17.47 17.49 -0.95
N ARG A 54 16.90 17.42 -2.16
CA ARG A 54 15.46 17.55 -2.40
C ARG A 54 14.84 16.21 -2.72
N THR A 55 13.63 16.00 -2.25
CA THR A 55 12.80 14.83 -2.59
C THR A 55 11.31 15.20 -2.54
N ILE A 56 10.46 14.28 -2.96
CA ILE A 56 9.00 14.37 -2.87
C ILE A 56 8.55 13.82 -1.53
N LEU A 57 7.73 14.62 -0.83
CA LEU A 57 6.95 14.19 0.32
C LEU A 57 5.57 13.73 -0.16
N TYR A 58 5.23 12.46 0.09
CA TYR A 58 3.92 11.93 -0.17
C TYR A 58 3.03 12.07 1.06
N ASP A 59 1.98 12.88 0.93
CA ASP A 59 0.96 13.05 1.95
C ASP A 59 -0.19 12.07 1.72
N ARG A 60 -0.31 11.10 2.64
CA ARG A 60 -1.39 10.11 2.64
C ARG A 60 -2.79 10.73 2.72
N LYS A 61 -2.94 11.85 3.43
CA LYS A 61 -4.23 12.54 3.56
C LYS A 61 -4.62 13.20 2.26
N CYS A 62 -3.67 13.90 1.63
CA CYS A 62 -3.85 14.45 0.30
C CYS A 62 -4.20 13.34 -0.71
N PHE A 63 -3.46 12.22 -0.69
CA PHE A 63 -3.73 11.06 -1.55
C PHE A 63 -5.15 10.52 -1.37
N ALA A 64 -5.56 10.20 -0.15
CA ALA A 64 -6.89 9.65 0.13
C ALA A 64 -8.01 10.64 -0.18
N GLU A 65 -7.95 11.85 0.40
CA GLU A 65 -9.10 12.75 0.41
C GLU A 65 -9.20 13.58 -0.86
N ARG A 66 -8.07 14.01 -1.44
CA ARG A 66 -8.06 14.91 -2.61
C ARG A 66 -8.07 14.15 -3.93
N TYR A 67 -7.33 13.05 -4.03
CA TYR A 67 -7.19 12.31 -5.30
C TYR A 67 -8.15 11.13 -5.41
N LEU A 68 -8.28 10.34 -4.35
CA LEU A 68 -9.15 9.17 -4.35
C LEU A 68 -10.58 9.49 -3.87
N ASN A 69 -10.76 10.63 -3.18
CA ASN A 69 -12.01 11.02 -2.54
C ASN A 69 -12.56 9.94 -1.58
N ILE A 70 -11.67 9.32 -0.81
CA ILE A 70 -11.99 8.34 0.24
C ILE A 70 -11.40 8.79 1.57
N GLN A 71 -11.83 8.18 2.69
CA GLN A 71 -11.25 8.49 3.99
C GLN A 71 -9.86 7.86 4.12
N VAL A 72 -8.95 8.48 4.89
CA VAL A 72 -7.59 7.94 5.10
C VAL A 72 -7.59 6.52 5.67
N LYS A 73 -8.53 6.21 6.57
CA LYS A 73 -8.73 4.86 7.13
C LYS A 73 -9.14 3.82 6.08
N GLN A 74 -9.61 4.28 4.91
CA GLN A 74 -10.06 3.42 3.82
C GLN A 74 -8.94 3.03 2.84
N LEU A 75 -7.75 3.63 2.97
CA LEU A 75 -6.58 3.32 2.13
C LEU A 75 -6.16 1.85 2.13
N PRO A 76 -6.15 1.12 3.28
CA PRO A 76 -5.78 -0.29 3.28
C PRO A 76 -6.69 -1.15 2.39
N LEU A 77 -8.00 -0.91 2.43
CA LEU A 77 -8.95 -1.60 1.54
C LEU A 77 -8.72 -1.20 0.10
N PHE A 78 -8.48 0.08 -0.19
CA PHE A 78 -8.12 0.51 -1.53
C PHE A 78 -6.88 -0.23 -2.05
N ALA A 79 -5.82 -0.37 -1.26
CA ALA A 79 -4.61 -1.11 -1.63
C ALA A 79 -4.91 -2.59 -1.90
N CYS A 80 -5.71 -3.23 -1.05
CA CYS A 80 -6.14 -4.62 -1.24
C CYS A 80 -6.95 -4.80 -2.52
N LEU A 81 -7.85 -3.86 -2.85
CA LEU A 81 -8.71 -3.94 -4.04
C LEU A 81 -8.00 -3.57 -5.34
N MET A 82 -6.96 -2.73 -5.28
CA MET A 82 -6.08 -2.45 -6.42
C MET A 82 -5.09 -3.58 -6.72
N GLY A 83 -4.85 -4.43 -5.73
CA GLY A 83 -3.84 -5.47 -5.73
C GLY A 83 -2.56 -5.03 -5.03
N ASN A 84 -2.08 -5.88 -4.14
CA ASN A 84 -0.86 -5.71 -3.36
C ASN A 84 -0.17 -7.08 -3.19
N ASP A 85 0.89 -7.14 -2.38
CA ASP A 85 1.65 -8.37 -2.18
C ASP A 85 0.83 -9.50 -1.51
N SER A 86 -0.26 -9.17 -0.81
CA SER A 86 -1.16 -10.14 -0.19
C SER A 86 -2.30 -10.59 -1.12
N ILE A 87 -2.83 -9.67 -1.94
CA ILE A 87 -3.88 -9.96 -2.92
C ILE A 87 -3.31 -9.63 -4.31
N PRO A 88 -2.75 -10.63 -5.02
CA PRO A 88 -2.13 -10.38 -6.31
C PRO A 88 -3.17 -9.94 -7.35
N TYR A 89 -2.70 -9.18 -8.34
CA TYR A 89 -3.54 -8.66 -9.42
C TYR A 89 -4.35 -9.76 -10.13
N ASP A 90 -3.78 -10.96 -10.29
CA ASP A 90 -4.43 -12.04 -11.02
C ASP A 90 -5.74 -12.49 -10.34
N ASP A 91 -5.82 -12.42 -9.02
CA ASP A 91 -7.05 -12.74 -8.26
C ASP A 91 -8.12 -11.64 -8.43
N LEU A 92 -7.69 -10.41 -8.70
CA LEU A 92 -8.55 -9.23 -8.91
C LEU A 92 -8.84 -8.95 -10.38
N LYS A 93 -8.22 -9.69 -11.30
CA LYS A 93 -8.34 -9.45 -12.74
C LYS A 93 -9.79 -9.46 -13.21
N SER A 94 -10.54 -10.49 -12.81
CA SER A 94 -11.96 -10.63 -13.15
C SER A 94 -12.83 -9.53 -12.52
N PHE A 95 -12.38 -8.92 -11.42
CA PHE A 95 -13.04 -7.79 -10.78
C PHE A 95 -12.75 -6.49 -11.55
N HIS A 96 -11.49 -6.22 -11.88
CA HIS A 96 -11.09 -5.05 -12.65
C HIS A 96 -11.68 -5.04 -14.07
N GLU A 97 -11.75 -6.19 -14.73
CA GLU A 97 -12.32 -6.34 -16.08
C GLU A 97 -13.82 -6.00 -16.12
N GLN A 98 -14.55 -6.11 -15.00
CA GLN A 98 -15.97 -5.69 -14.94
C GLN A 98 -16.15 -4.18 -15.16
N PHE A 99 -15.14 -3.37 -14.82
CA PHE A 99 -15.16 -1.92 -15.04
C PHE A 99 -14.71 -1.51 -16.44
N LEU A 100 -14.17 -2.46 -17.22
CA LEU A 100 -13.48 -2.23 -18.48
C LEU A 100 -14.11 -3.01 -19.64
N ASP A 101 -15.39 -3.37 -19.54
CA ASP A 101 -16.14 -4.15 -20.55
C ASP A 101 -15.46 -5.49 -20.93
N GLY A 102 -14.81 -6.13 -19.97
CA GLY A 102 -14.10 -7.39 -20.15
C GLY A 102 -12.65 -7.27 -20.62
N GLU A 103 -12.11 -6.05 -20.75
CA GLU A 103 -10.71 -5.82 -21.12
C GLU A 103 -9.79 -5.71 -19.90
N SER A 104 -8.63 -6.38 -19.95
CA SER A 104 -7.58 -6.21 -18.95
C SER A 104 -6.68 -5.04 -19.32
N TYR A 105 -6.49 -4.10 -18.39
CA TYR A 105 -5.51 -3.01 -18.55
C TYR A 105 -4.07 -3.52 -18.65
N ALA A 106 -3.79 -4.78 -18.29
CA ALA A 106 -2.47 -5.40 -18.43
C ALA A 106 -2.09 -5.70 -19.90
N VAL A 107 -3.08 -5.78 -20.80
CA VAL A 107 -2.88 -6.05 -22.24
C VAL A 107 -2.55 -4.79 -23.04
N MET A 108 -2.69 -3.61 -22.41
CA MET A 108 -2.43 -2.32 -23.04
C MET A 108 -0.96 -2.19 -23.44
N LYS A 109 -0.72 -1.74 -24.68
CA LYS A 109 0.63 -1.63 -25.24
C LYS A 109 1.33 -0.34 -24.83
N THR A 110 0.56 0.73 -24.66
CA THR A 110 1.09 2.04 -24.27
C THR A 110 0.77 2.35 -22.81
N TRP A 111 1.61 3.18 -22.20
CA TRP A 111 1.40 3.66 -20.84
C TRP A 111 0.16 4.57 -20.76
N GLU A 112 -0.10 5.36 -21.79
CA GLU A 112 -1.22 6.30 -21.86
C GLU A 112 -2.57 5.57 -21.88
N GLU A 113 -2.67 4.49 -22.66
CA GLU A 113 -3.85 3.61 -22.66
C GLU A 113 -4.04 2.92 -21.31
N LYS A 114 -2.94 2.38 -20.75
CA LYS A 114 -2.96 1.72 -19.44
C LYS A 114 -3.42 2.69 -18.35
N LYS A 115 -2.90 3.92 -18.35
CA LYS A 115 -3.25 4.98 -17.40
C LYS A 115 -4.73 5.34 -17.48
N LYS A 116 -5.28 5.51 -18.69
CA LYS A 116 -6.71 5.81 -18.89
C LYS A 116 -7.62 4.70 -18.35
N LYS A 117 -7.25 3.44 -18.57
CA LYS A 117 -8.01 2.29 -18.05
C LYS A 117 -7.86 2.16 -16.53
N LEU A 118 -6.64 2.37 -16.00
CA LEU A 118 -6.39 2.40 -14.55
C LEU A 118 -7.20 3.49 -13.85
N SER A 119 -7.31 4.70 -14.41
CA SER A 119 -8.13 5.76 -13.80
C SER A 119 -9.61 5.37 -13.69
N ILE A 120 -10.13 4.59 -14.65
CA ILE A 120 -11.50 4.07 -14.59
C ILE A 120 -11.62 3.05 -13.46
N VAL A 121 -10.69 2.11 -13.36
CA VAL A 121 -10.67 1.09 -12.30
C VAL A 121 -10.58 1.75 -10.92
N ILE A 122 -9.65 2.69 -10.74
CA ILE A 122 -9.45 3.43 -9.49
C ILE A 122 -10.74 4.14 -9.09
N GLN A 123 -11.38 4.85 -10.02
CA GLN A 123 -12.62 5.57 -9.72
C GLN A 123 -13.74 4.62 -9.29
N ASN A 124 -13.92 3.50 -9.99
CA ASN A 124 -14.93 2.50 -9.64
C ASN A 124 -14.66 1.85 -8.26
N ILE A 125 -13.40 1.57 -7.94
CA ILE A 125 -13.02 1.04 -6.61
C ILE A 125 -13.31 2.09 -5.52
N CYS A 126 -12.97 3.35 -5.76
CA CYS A 126 -13.27 4.43 -4.80
C CYS A 126 -14.78 4.60 -4.60
N ASP A 127 -15.57 4.50 -5.67
CA ASP A 127 -17.04 4.53 -5.62
C ASP A 127 -17.60 3.34 -4.83
N LEU A 128 -17.05 2.15 -5.04
CA LEU A 128 -17.41 0.94 -4.30
C LEU A 128 -17.13 1.11 -2.80
N ILE A 129 -15.92 1.55 -2.43
CA ILE A 129 -15.51 1.77 -1.04
C ILE A 129 -16.45 2.77 -0.34
N ARG A 130 -16.79 3.86 -1.02
CA ARG A 130 -17.72 4.87 -0.48
C ARG A 130 -19.12 4.30 -0.24
N ASN A 131 -19.61 3.45 -1.15
CA ASN A 131 -20.95 2.87 -1.05
C ASN A 131 -21.07 1.78 0.02
N ILE A 132 -19.97 1.08 0.33
CA ILE A 132 -19.95 -0.03 1.30
C ILE A 132 -19.99 0.47 2.76
N ARG A 133 -19.84 1.78 3.00
CA ARG A 133 -19.81 2.39 4.35
C ARG A 133 -18.75 1.80 5.30
N TRP A 134 -17.72 1.13 4.75
CA TRP A 134 -16.66 0.51 5.55
C TRP A 134 -16.07 1.49 6.56
N THR A 135 -16.14 1.10 7.83
CA THR A 135 -15.78 1.97 8.96
C THR A 135 -14.28 2.03 9.21
N GLY A 136 -13.46 1.27 8.46
CA GLY A 136 -12.01 1.22 8.60
C GLY A 136 -11.54 0.30 9.71
N ASP A 137 -12.44 -0.50 10.30
CA ASP A 137 -12.14 -1.40 11.40
C ASP A 137 -12.50 -2.85 11.03
N PHE A 138 -11.84 -3.80 11.70
CA PHE A 138 -11.87 -5.24 11.44
C PHE A 138 -12.99 -6.06 12.10
N PRO A 139 -13.74 -5.59 13.12
CA PRO A 139 -14.60 -6.48 13.89
C PRO A 139 -15.92 -6.82 13.19
N GLU A 140 -16.31 -6.10 12.13
CA GLU A 140 -17.55 -6.36 11.41
C GLU A 140 -17.32 -7.37 10.27
N GLU A 141 -17.34 -8.66 10.62
CA GLU A 141 -17.15 -9.79 9.71
C GLU A 141 -18.12 -9.77 8.53
N GLN A 142 -19.34 -9.26 8.72
CA GLN A 142 -20.36 -9.12 7.67
C GLN A 142 -19.98 -8.13 6.58
N GLU A 143 -19.34 -6.99 6.93
CA GLU A 143 -18.92 -6.00 5.92
C GLU A 143 -17.85 -6.59 4.99
N LEU A 144 -16.91 -7.35 5.56
CA LEU A 144 -15.86 -8.03 4.79
C LEU A 144 -16.42 -9.14 3.91
N GLU A 145 -17.40 -9.91 4.38
CA GLU A 145 -18.08 -10.91 3.55
C GLU A 145 -18.77 -10.28 2.34
N ASP A 146 -19.46 -9.16 2.54
CA ASP A 146 -20.16 -8.45 1.46
C ASP A 146 -19.19 -7.86 0.43
N ILE A 147 -18.03 -7.37 0.88
CA ILE A 147 -16.94 -6.94 -0.01
C ILE A 147 -16.39 -8.13 -0.78
N SER A 148 -16.05 -9.22 -0.09
CA SER A 148 -15.44 -10.40 -0.72
C SER A 148 -16.38 -11.05 -1.73
N GLU A 149 -17.68 -11.09 -1.46
CA GLU A 149 -18.67 -11.57 -2.43
C GLU A 149 -18.74 -10.66 -3.67
N LYS A 150 -18.65 -9.34 -3.52
CA LYS A 150 -18.64 -8.41 -4.66
C LYS A 150 -17.36 -8.48 -5.48
N VAL A 151 -16.21 -8.62 -4.82
CA VAL A 151 -14.89 -8.54 -5.44
C VAL A 151 -14.47 -9.89 -6.01
N PHE A 152 -14.52 -10.94 -5.19
CA PHE A 152 -14.03 -12.27 -5.56
C PHE A 152 -15.15 -13.23 -6.02
N ARG A 153 -16.43 -12.83 -5.92
CA ARG A 153 -17.61 -13.69 -6.16
C ARG A 153 -17.61 -14.96 -5.31
N ARG A 154 -16.91 -14.90 -4.17
CA ARG A 154 -16.68 -16.01 -3.26
C ARG A 154 -16.53 -15.47 -1.84
N LYS A 155 -17.50 -15.79 -0.99
CA LYS A 155 -17.40 -15.54 0.46
C LYS A 155 -16.18 -16.17 1.13
N SER A 156 -15.62 -17.25 0.58
CA SER A 156 -14.43 -17.92 1.15
C SER A 156 -13.18 -17.03 1.16
N GLU A 157 -13.11 -16.01 0.31
CA GLU A 157 -11.97 -15.09 0.23
C GLU A 157 -12.03 -13.96 1.28
N THR A 158 -13.03 -13.98 2.18
CA THR A 158 -13.09 -13.09 3.35
C THR A 158 -11.87 -13.23 4.25
N VAL A 159 -11.32 -14.44 4.36
CA VAL A 159 -10.08 -14.70 5.13
C VAL A 159 -8.89 -14.02 4.45
N LEU A 160 -8.76 -14.16 3.13
CA LEU A 160 -7.70 -13.52 2.35
C LEU A 160 -7.74 -12.00 2.49
N LEU A 161 -8.92 -11.39 2.32
CA LEU A 161 -9.09 -9.94 2.45
C LEU A 161 -8.77 -9.47 3.87
N ARG A 162 -9.23 -10.20 4.89
CA ARG A 162 -8.93 -9.91 6.30
C ARG A 162 -7.43 -9.93 6.57
N ASP A 163 -6.74 -10.96 6.11
CA ASP A 163 -5.31 -11.13 6.38
C ASP A 163 -4.49 -10.09 5.61
N ALA A 164 -4.88 -9.73 4.37
CA ALA A 164 -4.28 -8.63 3.64
C ALA A 164 -4.46 -7.27 4.34
N LEU A 165 -5.65 -7.00 4.88
CA LEU A 165 -5.91 -5.77 5.64
C LEU A 165 -5.11 -5.71 6.94
N LYS A 166 -4.92 -6.85 7.63
CA LYS A 166 -4.12 -6.95 8.86
C LYS A 166 -2.65 -6.59 8.64
N VAL A 167 -2.11 -6.75 7.42
CA VAL A 167 -0.74 -6.31 7.10
C VAL A 167 -0.55 -4.83 7.40
N TYR A 168 -1.58 -4.00 7.16
CA TYR A 168 -1.54 -2.57 7.44
C TYR A 168 -1.92 -2.20 8.87
N THR A 169 -2.30 -3.18 9.70
CA THR A 169 -2.54 -2.96 11.14
C THR A 169 -1.24 -3.08 11.91
N ILE A 170 -0.90 -2.03 12.62
CA ILE A 170 0.30 -2.00 13.43
C ILE A 170 -0.11 -2.44 14.82
N ASP A 171 0.27 -3.66 15.19
CA ASP A 171 0.09 -4.12 16.55
C ASP A 171 1.08 -3.39 17.46
N SER A 172 0.58 -2.40 18.21
CA SER A 172 1.34 -1.66 19.21
C SER A 172 2.03 -2.56 20.25
N SER A 173 1.65 -3.83 20.35
CA SER A 173 2.20 -4.82 21.30
C SER A 173 3.58 -5.37 20.92
N ILE A 174 4.07 -5.15 19.69
CA ILE A 174 5.40 -5.64 19.27
C ILE A 174 6.49 -4.89 20.06
N PRO A 175 7.35 -5.56 20.84
CA PRO A 175 8.43 -4.87 21.53
C PRO A 175 9.40 -4.28 20.52
N VAL A 176 9.83 -3.04 20.77
CA VAL A 176 10.89 -2.39 19.97
C VAL A 176 12.13 -3.29 20.03
N LEU A 177 12.52 -3.87 18.90
CA LEU A 177 13.82 -4.54 18.81
C LEU A 177 14.87 -3.48 19.10
N SER A 178 15.59 -3.64 20.21
CA SER A 178 16.78 -2.85 20.46
C SER A 178 17.73 -3.13 19.31
N ILE A 179 18.04 -2.10 18.50
CA ILE A 179 19.04 -2.18 17.45
C ILE A 179 20.39 -2.45 18.12
N CYS A 180 20.73 -3.72 18.27
CA CYS A 180 22.08 -4.15 18.55
C CYS A 180 22.79 -4.13 17.21
N SER A 181 23.67 -3.14 17.03
CA SER A 181 24.48 -2.92 15.83
C SER A 181 25.44 -4.09 15.61
N ASN A 182 24.94 -5.16 14.99
CA ASN A 182 25.67 -6.23 14.31
C ASN A 182 24.67 -6.98 13.41
N VAL A 183 24.21 -6.35 12.34
CA VAL A 183 23.35 -7.00 11.34
C VAL A 183 24.23 -7.91 10.47
N HIS A 184 23.89 -9.21 10.44
CA HIS A 184 24.61 -10.22 9.66
C HIS A 184 24.48 -9.92 8.15
N SER A 185 25.56 -10.09 7.38
CA SER A 185 25.63 -9.67 5.96
C SER A 185 24.62 -10.38 5.05
N GLU A 186 24.18 -11.58 5.42
CA GLU A 186 23.17 -12.35 4.69
C GLU A 186 21.76 -11.79 4.86
N LEU A 187 21.42 -11.27 6.04
CA LEU A 187 20.14 -10.57 6.30
C LEU A 187 20.06 -9.28 5.50
N VAL A 188 21.17 -8.53 5.40
CA VAL A 188 21.26 -7.33 4.56
C VAL A 188 21.02 -7.67 3.08
N LYS A 189 21.58 -8.78 2.60
CA LYS A 189 21.36 -9.24 1.21
C LYS A 189 19.91 -9.68 0.98
N ALA A 190 19.32 -10.44 1.89
CA ALA A 190 17.94 -10.88 1.77
C ALA A 190 16.94 -9.70 1.81
N LEU A 191 17.17 -8.73 2.68
CA LEU A 191 16.39 -7.48 2.74
C LEU A 191 16.54 -6.66 1.46
N HIS A 192 17.76 -6.54 0.93
CA HIS A 192 18.04 -5.84 -0.32
C HIS A 192 17.40 -6.54 -1.53
N GLU A 193 17.39 -7.87 -1.55
CA GLU A 193 16.74 -8.65 -2.61
C GLU A 193 15.20 -8.59 -2.54
N LYS A 194 14.61 -8.59 -1.34
CA LYS A 194 13.15 -8.37 -1.16
C LYS A 194 12.77 -6.96 -1.60
N HIS A 195 13.54 -5.95 -1.16
CA HIS A 195 13.30 -4.54 -1.47
C HIS A 195 13.45 -4.21 -2.97
N LEU A 196 14.40 -4.82 -3.67
CA LEU A 196 14.56 -4.65 -5.13
C LEU A 196 13.44 -5.34 -5.94
N LYS A 197 12.76 -6.32 -5.35
CA LYS A 197 11.69 -7.09 -6.00
C LYS A 197 10.28 -6.61 -5.63
N CYS A 198 10.11 -5.86 -4.53
CA CYS A 198 8.85 -5.21 -4.17
C CYS A 198 8.52 -4.17 -5.23
N SER A 199 7.65 -4.59 -6.13
CA SER A 199 7.00 -3.72 -7.09
C SER A 199 5.52 -3.88 -6.85
N SER A 200 4.98 -3.09 -5.93
CA SER A 200 3.56 -2.72 -6.00
C SER A 200 3.39 -1.90 -7.28
N VAL A 201 3.31 -2.59 -8.41
CA VAL A 201 3.39 -2.01 -9.76
C VAL A 201 2.28 -0.98 -9.95
N CYS A 202 1.13 -1.12 -9.30
CA CYS A 202 0.02 -0.19 -9.47
C CYS A 202 0.22 1.12 -8.69
N ILE A 203 0.53 1.05 -7.39
CA ILE A 203 0.69 2.24 -6.55
C ILE A 203 1.97 2.98 -6.97
N TYR A 204 3.08 2.27 -7.16
CA TYR A 204 4.32 2.87 -7.66
C TYR A 204 4.14 3.57 -9.02
N ASN A 205 3.39 2.98 -9.97
CA ASN A 205 3.16 3.61 -11.26
C ASN A 205 2.25 4.86 -11.18
N LEU A 206 1.32 4.91 -10.22
CA LEU A 206 0.54 6.12 -9.92
C LEU A 206 1.45 7.27 -9.46
N PHE A 207 2.44 6.98 -8.62
CA PHE A 207 3.33 7.99 -8.05
C PHE A 207 4.49 8.38 -8.99
N CYS A 208 5.17 7.43 -9.64
CA CYS A 208 6.47 7.67 -10.29
C CYS A 208 6.40 8.10 -11.77
N LYS A 209 5.26 7.95 -12.48
CA LYS A 209 5.16 8.31 -13.91
C LYS A 209 4.41 9.62 -14.21
N LYS A 210 4.46 10.56 -13.26
CA LYS A 210 3.95 11.95 -13.32
C LYS A 210 2.42 12.12 -13.29
N GLU A 211 1.89 12.34 -12.08
CA GLU A 211 0.81 13.30 -11.80
C GLU A 211 1.04 14.06 -10.46
N TYR A 212 2.28 14.49 -10.20
CA TYR A 212 2.49 15.68 -9.37
C TYR A 212 2.77 16.84 -10.31
N GLY A 213 1.72 17.28 -10.99
CA GLY A 213 1.67 18.65 -11.47
C GLY A 213 1.66 19.53 -10.22
N SER A 214 2.84 20.02 -9.84
CA SER A 214 2.93 21.28 -9.12
C SER A 214 2.26 22.33 -10.00
N SER A 215 0.98 22.55 -9.72
CA SER A 215 0.20 23.65 -10.24
C SER A 215 -0.53 24.20 -9.03
N GLU A 216 0.11 25.20 -8.43
CA GLU A 216 -0.47 26.15 -7.47
C GLU A 216 -0.75 25.60 -6.06
N VAL A 217 0.25 25.73 -5.17
CA VAL A 217 0.31 26.79 -4.13
C VAL A 217 1.78 27.13 -3.86
#